data_AF-A0A7L2QIG9-F1
#
_entry.id   AF-A0A7L2QIG9-F1
#
_cell.length_a   1.000
_cell.length_b   1.000
_cell.length_c   1.000
_cell.angle_alpha   90.00
_cell.angle_beta   90.00
_cell.angle_gamma   90.00
#
_symmetry.space_group_name_H-M   'P 1'
#
loop_
_entity.id
_entity.type
_entity.pdbx_description
1 polymer ?
#
loop_
_entity_poly.entity_id
_entity_poly.type
_entity_poly.pdbx_seq_one_letter_code
_entity_poly.pdbx_strand_id
1 'polypeptide(L)' 'EFRELRIRRHSIPPFIPLESLAQKFLPQNLQQFLGILCQLLNAFVARRHQLRLLQVGFP' A
#
# COMPACT_ATOMS: atom_id res chain seq x y z
N GLU A 1 -1.56 -26.95 -10.81
CA GLU A 1 -2.24 -26.53 -9.58
C GLU A 1 -2.07 -25.02 -9.39
N PHE A 2 -3.17 -24.25 -9.33
CA PHE A 2 -3.09 -22.84 -8.94
C PHE A 2 -2.91 -22.77 -7.42
N ARG A 3 -1.69 -22.48 -6.96
CA ARG A 3 -1.45 -22.22 -5.54
C ARG A 3 -2.12 -20.92 -5.14
N GLU A 4 -3.04 -21.00 -4.19
CA GLU A 4 -3.63 -19.83 -3.57
C GLU A 4 -2.53 -19.02 -2.87
N LEU A 5 -2.23 -17.84 -3.42
CA LEU A 5 -1.21 -16.96 -2.88
C LEU A 5 -1.72 -16.37 -1.56
N ARG A 6 -0.90 -16.44 -0.51
CA ARG A 6 -1.23 -15.91 0.82
C ARG A 6 -0.07 -15.09 1.35
N ILE A 7 -0.41 -13.96 1.97
CA ILE A 7 0.57 -13.11 2.64
C ILE A 7 1.03 -13.83 3.90
N ARG A 8 2.34 -14.08 4.00
CA ARG A 8 2.96 -14.73 5.18
C ARG A 8 3.61 -13.73 6.12
N ARG A 9 4.28 -12.73 5.55
CA ARG A 9 4.96 -11.65 6.26
C ARG A 9 4.93 -10.39 5.39
N HIS A 10 4.87 -9.24 6.02
CA HIS A 10 5.00 -7.94 5.36
C HIS A 10 5.51 -6.88 6.34
N SER A 11 6.05 -5.79 5.80
CA SER A 11 6.43 -4.58 6.54
C SER A 11 5.50 -3.40 6.24
N ILE A 12 4.34 -3.67 5.63
CA ILE A 12 3.35 -2.65 5.28
C ILE A 12 2.79 -2.01 6.56
N PRO A 13 2.67 -0.67 6.61
CA PRO A 13 2.10 0.02 7.77
C PRO A 13 0.67 -0.43 8.11
N PRO A 14 0.31 -0.53 9.41
CA PRO A 14 -0.97 -1.12 9.85
C PRO A 14 -2.22 -0.31 9.45
N PHE A 15 -2.06 0.95 9.04
CA PHE A 15 -3.17 1.76 8.52
C PHE A 15 -3.58 1.37 7.08
N ILE A 16 -2.76 0.60 6.36
CA ILE A 16 -3.12 0.04 5.06
C ILE A 16 -3.83 -1.30 5.31
N PRO A 17 -5.09 -1.48 4.86
CA PRO A 17 -5.87 -2.68 5.11
C PRO A 17 -5.43 -3.84 4.19
N LEU A 18 -4.21 -4.34 4.40
CA LEU A 18 -3.53 -5.25 3.49
C LEU A 18 -4.27 -6.58 3.32
N GLU A 19 -4.80 -7.16 4.40
CA GLU A 19 -5.53 -8.41 4.39
C GLU A 19 -6.82 -8.30 3.57
N SER A 20 -7.57 -7.20 3.71
CA SER A 20 -8.79 -6.95 2.94
C SER A 20 -8.49 -6.75 1.45
N LEU A 21 -7.40 -6.05 1.13
CA LEU A 21 -6.94 -5.90 -0.26
C LEU A 21 -6.50 -7.24 -0.83
N ALA A 22 -5.81 -8.07 -0.04
CA ALA A 22 -5.35 -9.37 -0.45
C ALA A 22 -6.52 -10.31 -0.75
N GLN A 23 -7.52 -10.38 0.14
CA GLN A 23 -8.72 -11.19 -0.09
C GLN A 23 -9.46 -10.77 -1.37
N LYS A 24 -9.50 -9.47 -1.65
CA LYS A 24 -10.26 -8.93 -2.78
C LYS A 24 -9.56 -9.09 -4.13
N PHE A 25 -8.26 -8.79 -4.21
CA PHE A 25 -7.58 -8.63 -5.50
C PHE A 25 -6.56 -9.72 -5.81
N LEU A 26 -6.00 -10.35 -4.78
CA LEU A 26 -4.90 -11.31 -4.91
C LEU A 26 -5.32 -12.63 -5.60
N PRO A 27 -6.55 -13.17 -5.40
CA PRO A 27 -7.03 -14.34 -6.15
C PRO A 27 -7.26 -14.08 -7.64
N GLN A 28 -7.58 -12.84 -8.01
CA GLN A 28 -7.98 -12.46 -9.37
C GLN A 28 -6.77 -12.04 -10.20
N ASN A 29 -5.96 -11.13 -9.67
CA ASN A 29 -4.86 -10.54 -10.40
C ASN A 29 -3.79 -9.97 -9.44
N LEU A 30 -2.64 -10.63 -9.38
CA LEU A 30 -1.50 -10.21 -8.56
C LEU A 30 -0.99 -8.80 -8.95
N GLN A 31 -0.93 -8.48 -10.24
CA GLN A 31 -0.47 -7.17 -10.70
C GLN A 31 -1.41 -6.05 -10.24
N GLN A 32 -2.72 -6.30 -10.29
CA GLN A 32 -3.71 -5.34 -9.80
C GLN A 32 -3.56 -5.11 -8.29
N PHE A 33 -3.41 -6.18 -7.51
CA PHE A 33 -3.15 -6.08 -6.07
C PHE A 33 -1.90 -5.24 -5.77
N LEU A 34 -0.79 -5.53 -6.45
CA LEU A 34 0.46 -4.79 -6.27
C LEU A 34 0.35 -3.33 -6.72
N GLY A 35 -0.39 -3.05 -7.80
CA GLY A 35 -0.64 -1.69 -8.28
C GLY A 35 -1.39 -0.84 -7.25
N ILE A 36 -2.45 -1.39 -6.65
CA ILE A 36 -3.22 -0.71 -5.60
C ILE A 36 -2.33 -0.46 -4.37
N LEU A 37 -1.55 -1.46 -3.95
CA LEU A 37 -0.65 -1.32 -2.81
C LEU A 37 0.40 -0.22 -3.04
N CYS A 38 1.01 -0.17 -4.23
CA CYS A 38 1.95 0.88 -4.62
C CYS A 38 1.31 2.28 -4.57
N GLN A 39 0.08 2.43 -5.06
CA GLN A 39 -0.63 3.71 -5.00
C GLN A 39 -0.85 4.19 -3.57
N LEU A 40 -1.27 3.31 -2.66
CA LEU A 40 -1.49 3.66 -1.26
C LEU A 40 -0.20 4.08 -0.56
N LEU A 41 0.90 3.34 -0.78
CA LEU A 41 2.21 3.67 -0.21
C LEU A 41 2.71 5.02 -0.73
N ASN A 42 2.58 5.28 -2.04
CA ASN A 42 3.00 6.54 -2.64
C ASN A 42 2.14 7.70 -2.15
N ALA A 43 0.82 7.54 -2.03
CA ALA A 43 -0.07 8.57 -1.49
C ALA A 43 0.33 8.98 -0.06
N PHE A 44 0.64 7.99 0.79
CA PHE A 44 1.12 8.24 2.15
C PHE A 44 2.44 9.03 2.16
N VAL A 45 3.43 8.59 1.38
CA VAL A 45 4.74 9.26 1.31
C VAL A 45 4.61 10.67 0.73
N ALA A 46 3.79 10.86 -0.31
CA ALA A 46 3.51 12.15 -0.92
C ALA A 46 2.89 13.11 0.11
N ARG A 47 1.90 12.66 0.88
CA ARG A 47 1.28 13.49 1.92
C ARG A 47 2.28 13.88 3.01
N ARG A 48 3.11 12.93 3.45
CA ARG A 48 4.20 13.20 4.41
C ARG A 48 5.20 14.22 3.86
N HIS A 49 5.53 14.13 2.58
CA HIS A 49 6.43 15.07 1.94
C HIS A 49 5.83 16.47 1.84
N GLN A 50 4.56 16.58 1.43
CA GLN A 50 3.82 17.85 1.40
C GLN A 50 3.82 18.54 2.77
N LEU A 51 3.53 17.81 3.85
CA LEU A 51 3.55 18.36 5.21
C LEU A 51 4.94 18.82 5.62
N ARG A 52 6.00 18.09 5.24
CA ARG A 52 7.39 18.50 5.49
C ARG A 52 7.73 19.80 4.76
N LEU A 53 7.34 19.94 3.49
CA LEU A 53 7.57 21.17 2.73
C LEU A 53 6.86 22.37 3.35
N LEU A 54 5.62 22.18 3.84
CA LEU A 54 4.92 23.23 4.58
C LEU A 54 5.67 23.62 5.85
N GLN A 55 6.14 22.66 6.66
CA GLN A 55 6.89 22.94 7.89
C GLN A 55 8.22 23.68 7.64
N VAL A 56 8.90 23.42 6.53
CA VAL A 56 10.14 24.12 6.15
C VAL A 56 9.84 25.49 5.54
N GLY A 57 8.67 25.67 4.92
CA GLY A 57 8.27 26.89 4.24
C GLY A 57 7.57 27.94 5.11
N PHE A 58 7.30 27.66 6.39
CA PHE A 58 6.83 28.67 7.35
C PHE A 58 8.03 29.30 8.06
N PRO A 59 8.29 30.62 7.89
CA PRO A 59 9.31 31.35 8.66
C PRO A 59 8.96 31.46 10.15
#